data_AF-A4S6I6-F1
#
_entry.id   AF-A4S6I6-F1
#
_cell.length_a   1.000
_cell.length_b   1.000
_cell.length_c   1.000
_cell.angle_alpha   90.00
_cell.angle_beta   90.00
_cell.angle_gamma   90.00
#
_symmetry.space_group_name_H-M   'P 1'
#
loop_
_entity.id
_entity.type
_entity.pdbx_description
1 polymer ?
#
loop_
_entity_poly.entity_id
_entity_poly.type
_entity_poly.pdbx_seq_one_letter_code
_entity_poly.pdbx_strand_id
1 'polypeptide(L)'
;GVGGAVNRQLERAEATNKTMDEAFTDLRALMAKAGEMVTLAERLAESMDGKGESSELQRLVLSLGITSPVTRANAGAEFHRELGKQLADWITPVVQKSNGIITVTDAFCLFNRARGTELVSPQDMLRASESWESLGVDLHLRKFESGVMVIHTVERTDEEACARLLARLPSYEHSIDSYEAAQILATTPEIALEYLYMAESRGVLCRDDGPAQMRFYANMF
;
A
#
# COMPACT_ATOMS: atom_id res chain seq x y z
N GLY A 1 34.45 2.22 46.10
CA GLY A 1 35.56 1.79 45.22
C GLY A 1 35.02 1.55 43.83
N VAL A 2 35.70 2.08 42.80
CA VAL A 2 35.27 2.05 41.39
C VAL A 2 35.08 0.61 40.87
N GLY A 3 35.83 -0.37 41.41
CA GLY A 3 35.68 -1.79 41.08
C GLY A 3 34.31 -2.41 41.42
N GLY A 4 33.61 -1.89 42.45
CA GLY A 4 32.28 -2.39 42.82
C GLY A 4 31.14 -1.90 41.91
N ALA A 5 31.36 -0.80 41.17
CA ALA A 5 30.42 -0.31 40.16
C ALA A 5 30.59 -1.06 38.84
N VAL A 6 31.84 -1.39 38.47
CA VAL A 6 32.17 -2.18 37.28
C VAL A 6 31.63 -3.61 37.39
N ASN A 7 31.77 -4.26 38.56
CA ASN A 7 31.25 -5.62 38.75
C ASN A 7 29.71 -5.67 38.64
N ARG A 8 29.00 -4.68 39.17
CA ARG A 8 27.54 -4.58 39.05
C ARG A 8 27.08 -4.30 37.61
N GLN A 9 27.89 -3.63 36.80
CA GLN A 9 27.58 -3.42 35.39
C GLN A 9 27.79 -4.70 34.57
N LEU A 10 28.83 -5.48 34.86
CA LEU A 10 29.06 -6.79 34.25
C LEU A 10 27.95 -7.79 34.60
N GLU A 11 27.59 -7.89 35.88
CA GLU A 11 26.49 -8.76 36.34
C GLU A 11 25.14 -8.39 35.71
N ARG A 12 24.87 -7.08 35.54
CA ARG A 12 23.67 -6.61 34.81
C ARG A 12 23.73 -6.93 33.32
N ALA A 13 24.89 -6.82 32.68
CA ALA A 13 25.06 -7.16 31.28
C ALA A 13 24.86 -8.66 31.04
N GLU A 14 25.40 -9.52 31.91
CA GLU A 14 25.21 -10.97 31.86
C GLU A 14 23.74 -11.37 32.11
N ALA A 15 23.08 -10.76 33.10
CA ALA A 15 21.65 -10.99 33.33
C ALA A 15 20.80 -10.55 32.12
N THR A 16 21.13 -9.41 31.50
CA THR A 16 20.40 -8.91 30.32
C THR A 16 20.63 -9.81 29.10
N ASN A 17 21.85 -10.32 28.89
CA ASN A 17 22.15 -11.27 27.82
C ASN A 17 21.39 -12.58 28.02
N LYS A 18 21.33 -13.10 29.25
CA LYS A 18 20.59 -14.33 29.55
C LYS A 18 19.09 -14.17 29.29
N THR A 19 18.51 -13.03 29.68
CA THR A 19 17.10 -12.72 29.38
C THR A 19 16.85 -12.55 27.88
N MET A 20 17.80 -11.99 27.12
CA MET A 20 17.71 -11.93 25.66
C MET A 20 17.74 -13.32 25.02
N ASP A 21 18.66 -14.20 25.45
CA ASP A 21 18.76 -15.56 24.92
C ASP A 21 17.49 -16.39 25.22
N GLU A 22 16.93 -16.26 26.42
CA GLU A 22 15.65 -16.89 26.79
C GLU A 22 14.51 -16.37 25.88
N ALA A 23 14.42 -15.06 25.66
CA ALA A 23 13.42 -14.48 24.76
C ALA A 23 13.58 -14.92 23.28
N PHE A 24 14.81 -15.07 22.79
CA PHE A 24 15.05 -15.61 21.44
C PHE A 24 14.68 -17.09 21.32
N THR A 25 14.84 -17.85 22.40
CA THR A 25 14.47 -19.26 22.43
C THR A 25 12.94 -19.42 22.40
N ASP A 26 12.23 -18.58 23.15
CA ASP A 26 10.76 -18.55 23.14
C ASP A 26 10.19 -18.08 21.80
N LEU A 27 10.80 -17.08 21.16
CA LEU A 27 10.41 -16.66 19.81
C LEU A 27 10.62 -17.77 18.78
N ARG A 28 11.70 -18.55 18.87
CA ARG A 28 11.93 -19.71 17.99
C ARG A 28 10.91 -20.82 18.23
N ALA A 29 10.56 -21.09 19.48
CA ALA A 29 9.51 -22.07 19.81
C ALA A 29 8.14 -21.62 19.27
N LEU A 30 7.83 -20.33 19.36
CA LEU A 30 6.61 -19.74 18.82
C LEU A 30 6.57 -19.81 17.28
N MET A 31 7.68 -19.48 16.61
CA MET A 31 7.79 -19.58 15.15
C MET A 31 7.68 -21.02 14.65
N ALA A 32 8.23 -21.99 15.39
CA ALA A 32 8.08 -23.42 15.07
C ALA A 32 6.61 -23.86 15.15
N LYS A 33 5.88 -23.42 16.18
CA LYS A 33 4.45 -23.73 16.34
C LYS A 33 3.58 -23.04 15.30
N ALA A 34 3.93 -21.82 14.91
CA ALA A 34 3.26 -21.12 13.81
C ALA A 34 3.48 -21.84 12.46
N GLY A 35 4.70 -22.33 12.19
CA GLY A 35 5.00 -23.13 10.99
C GLY A 35 4.24 -24.46 10.93
N GLU A 36 4.11 -25.15 12.06
CA GLU A 36 3.28 -26.37 12.16
C GLU A 36 1.80 -26.07 11.88
N MET A 37 1.29 -24.90 12.29
CA MET A 37 -0.11 -24.50 12.03
C MET A 37 -0.33 -24.09 10.57
N VAL A 38 0.63 -23.41 9.94
CA VAL A 38 0.57 -23.02 8.53
C VAL A 38 0.61 -24.25 7.61
N THR A 39 1.50 -25.20 7.88
CA THR A 39 1.57 -26.46 7.11
C THR A 39 0.31 -27.31 7.26
N LEU A 40 -0.35 -27.26 8.43
CA LEU A 40 -1.68 -27.87 8.62
C LEU A 40 -2.76 -27.17 7.81
N ALA A 41 -2.74 -25.83 7.76
CA ALA A 41 -3.68 -25.04 6.97
C ALA A 41 -3.50 -25.27 5.45
N GLU A 42 -2.27 -25.40 4.96
CA GLU A 42 -1.97 -25.73 3.56
C GLU A 42 -2.48 -27.13 3.19
N ARG A 43 -2.23 -28.14 4.03
CA ARG A 43 -2.75 -29.51 3.83
C ARG A 43 -4.29 -29.58 3.88
N LEU A 44 -4.90 -28.75 4.72
CA LEU A 44 -6.36 -28.60 4.78
C LEU A 44 -6.90 -27.92 3.51
N ALA A 45 -6.23 -26.87 3.02
CA ALA A 45 -6.61 -26.21 1.77
C ALA A 45 -6.50 -27.16 0.56
N GLU A 46 -5.42 -27.95 0.46
CA GLU A 46 -5.23 -28.95 -0.61
C GLU A 46 -6.26 -30.09 -0.57
N SER A 47 -6.70 -30.49 0.63
CA SER A 47 -7.72 -31.54 0.79
C SER A 47 -9.16 -31.05 0.61
N MET A 48 -9.38 -29.74 0.53
CA MET A 48 -10.71 -29.11 0.45
C MET A 48 -11.05 -28.57 -0.95
N ASP A 49 -10.16 -28.69 -1.93
CA ASP A 49 -10.36 -28.28 -3.35
C ASP A 49 -11.36 -29.18 -4.14
N GLY A 50 -12.29 -29.84 -3.43
CA GLY A 50 -13.21 -30.82 -4.00
C GLY A 50 -14.66 -30.81 -3.47
N LYS A 51 -15.03 -29.93 -2.52
CA LYS A 51 -16.43 -29.85 -2.04
C LYS A 51 -16.89 -28.41 -1.83
N GLY A 52 -17.79 -27.98 -2.71
CA GLY A 52 -18.29 -26.61 -2.85
C GLY A 52 -19.29 -26.16 -1.79
N GLU A 53 -18.86 -26.01 -0.53
CA GLU A 53 -19.57 -25.16 0.43
C GLU A 53 -18.61 -24.15 1.06
N SER A 54 -18.74 -22.90 0.60
CA SER A 54 -17.92 -21.78 1.05
C SER A 54 -18.32 -21.32 2.44
N SER A 55 -17.69 -21.88 3.47
CA SER A 55 -17.81 -21.42 4.86
C SER A 55 -17.35 -19.96 5.02
N GLU A 56 -17.99 -19.18 5.90
CA GLU A 56 -17.58 -17.81 6.25
C GLU A 56 -16.12 -17.71 6.70
N LEU A 57 -15.54 -18.82 7.18
CA LEU A 57 -14.11 -18.94 7.46
C LEU A 57 -13.25 -18.85 6.20
N GLN A 58 -13.69 -19.36 5.04
CA GLN A 58 -13.02 -19.14 3.75
C GLN A 58 -13.01 -17.66 3.39
N ARG A 59 -14.09 -16.91 3.60
CA ARG A 59 -14.10 -15.46 3.29
C ARG A 59 -13.16 -14.67 4.21
N LEU A 60 -13.05 -15.09 5.47
CA LEU A 60 -12.15 -14.45 6.43
C LEU A 60 -10.67 -14.81 6.16
N VAL A 61 -10.36 -16.07 5.86
CA VAL A 61 -9.00 -16.54 5.53
C VAL A 61 -8.53 -16.03 4.16
N LEU A 62 -9.40 -16.03 3.15
CA LEU A 62 -9.11 -15.44 1.83
C LEU A 62 -8.98 -13.91 1.89
N SER A 63 -9.58 -13.25 2.90
CA SER A 63 -9.36 -11.81 3.14
C SER A 63 -8.02 -11.50 3.82
N LEU A 64 -7.27 -12.51 4.25
CA LEU A 64 -6.14 -12.35 5.18
C LEU A 64 -4.77 -12.82 4.68
N GLY A 65 -4.61 -13.35 3.47
CA GLY A 65 -3.26 -13.70 3.02
C GLY A 65 -3.17 -14.13 1.58
N ILE A 66 -2.20 -13.55 0.88
CA ILE A 66 -1.80 -13.98 -0.46
C ILE A 66 -1.29 -15.41 -0.36
N THR A 67 -2.01 -16.36 -0.96
CA THR A 67 -1.63 -17.77 -1.00
C THR A 67 -0.30 -17.93 -1.75
N SER A 68 0.75 -18.40 -1.06
CA SER A 68 2.12 -18.60 -1.58
C SER A 68 2.79 -17.33 -2.17
N PRO A 69 3.51 -16.54 -1.35
CA PRO A 69 4.15 -15.33 -1.83
C PRO A 69 5.31 -15.64 -2.78
N VAL A 70 5.46 -14.82 -3.84
CA VAL A 70 6.60 -14.95 -4.74
C VAL A 70 7.86 -14.51 -4.00
N THR A 71 8.86 -15.40 -3.93
CA THR A 71 10.17 -15.13 -3.33
C THR A 71 11.27 -15.21 -4.39
N ARG A 72 12.38 -14.52 -4.14
CA ARG A 72 13.56 -14.57 -5.03
C ARG A 72 14.13 -15.99 -5.14
N ALA A 73 13.96 -16.81 -4.09
CA ALA A 73 14.36 -18.21 -4.08
C ALA A 73 13.53 -19.09 -5.03
N ASN A 74 12.23 -18.78 -5.17
CA ASN A 74 11.31 -19.59 -5.97
C ASN A 74 11.24 -19.14 -7.45
N ALA A 75 11.39 -17.85 -7.73
CA ALA A 75 11.16 -17.29 -9.07
C ALA A 75 12.43 -16.88 -9.83
N GLY A 76 13.59 -16.79 -9.16
CA GLY A 76 14.88 -16.51 -9.82
C GLY A 76 14.86 -15.24 -10.68
N ALA A 77 15.20 -15.36 -11.97
CA ALA A 77 15.24 -14.24 -12.92
C ALA A 77 13.85 -13.64 -13.24
N GLU A 78 12.79 -14.43 -13.05
CA GLU A 78 11.40 -14.04 -13.34
C GLU A 78 10.69 -13.45 -12.11
N PHE A 79 11.44 -13.24 -11.02
CA PHE A 79 10.92 -12.75 -9.74
C PHE A 79 10.05 -11.50 -9.89
N HIS A 80 10.51 -10.49 -10.61
CA HIS A 80 9.76 -9.24 -10.76
C HIS A 80 8.48 -9.40 -11.58
N ARG A 81 8.50 -10.25 -12.62
CA ARG A 81 7.31 -10.51 -13.44
C ARG A 81 6.25 -11.27 -12.66
N GLU A 82 6.65 -12.31 -11.92
CA GLU A 82 5.70 -13.12 -11.15
C GLU A 82 5.19 -12.35 -9.92
N LEU A 83 6.06 -11.58 -9.26
CA LEU A 83 5.65 -10.64 -8.22
C LEU A 83 4.68 -9.58 -8.78
N GLY A 84 4.90 -9.13 -10.03
CA GLY A 84 4.01 -8.19 -10.71
C GLY A 84 2.60 -8.74 -10.88
N LYS A 85 2.47 -9.99 -11.35
CA LYS A 85 1.16 -10.66 -11.44
C LYS A 85 0.50 -10.81 -10.08
N GLN A 86 1.22 -11.35 -9.10
CA GLN A 86 0.71 -11.52 -7.74
C GLN A 86 0.25 -10.18 -7.14
N LEU A 87 1.02 -9.12 -7.34
CA LEU A 87 0.65 -7.79 -6.87
C LEU A 87 -0.58 -7.26 -7.62
N ALA A 88 -0.66 -7.43 -8.94
CA ALA A 88 -1.81 -7.02 -9.74
C ALA A 88 -3.10 -7.70 -9.25
N ASP A 89 -3.08 -9.02 -9.12
CA ASP A 89 -4.25 -9.81 -8.70
C ASP A 89 -4.74 -9.39 -7.31
N TRP A 90 -3.80 -9.13 -6.40
CA TRP A 90 -4.13 -8.71 -5.04
C TRP A 90 -4.55 -7.24 -4.93
N ILE A 91 -3.87 -6.32 -5.63
CA ILE A 91 -4.11 -4.88 -5.49
C ILE A 91 -5.37 -4.44 -6.25
N THR A 92 -5.75 -5.10 -7.35
CA THR A 92 -6.94 -4.77 -8.16
C THR A 92 -8.21 -4.55 -7.32
N PRO A 93 -8.64 -5.49 -6.44
CA PRO A 93 -9.81 -5.27 -5.61
C PRO A 93 -9.61 -4.16 -4.55
N VAL A 94 -8.37 -3.87 -4.15
CA VAL A 94 -8.06 -2.76 -3.23
C VAL A 94 -8.22 -1.42 -3.94
N VAL A 95 -7.69 -1.29 -5.16
CA VAL A 95 -7.83 -0.07 -5.99
C VAL A 95 -9.29 0.19 -6.31
N GLN A 96 -10.06 -0.84 -6.67
CA GLN A 96 -11.50 -0.71 -6.93
C GLN A 96 -12.27 -0.19 -5.71
N LYS A 97 -11.94 -0.66 -4.50
CA LYS A 97 -12.54 -0.16 -3.26
C LYS A 97 -12.11 1.28 -2.93
N SER A 98 -10.90 1.67 -3.31
CA SER A 98 -10.38 3.03 -3.18
C SER A 98 -10.79 3.94 -4.35
N ASN A 99 -11.86 3.58 -5.07
CA ASN A 99 -12.41 4.36 -6.16
C ASN A 99 -11.41 4.59 -7.31
N GLY A 100 -10.62 3.58 -7.65
CA GLY A 100 -9.78 3.58 -8.85
C GLY A 100 -8.38 4.18 -8.67
N ILE A 101 -7.98 4.63 -7.48
CA ILE A 101 -6.64 5.20 -7.24
C ILE A 101 -6.14 4.98 -5.81
N ILE A 102 -4.85 4.72 -5.65
CA ILE A 102 -4.17 4.58 -4.35
C ILE A 102 -2.71 5.03 -4.45
N THR A 103 -2.13 5.55 -3.37
CA THR A 103 -0.69 5.85 -3.36
C THR A 103 0.14 4.56 -3.38
N VAL A 104 1.31 4.60 -4.01
CA VAL A 104 2.25 3.47 -3.99
C VAL A 104 2.69 3.15 -2.55
N THR A 105 2.81 4.17 -1.71
CA THR A 105 3.16 4.01 -0.29
C THR A 105 2.10 3.21 0.47
N ASP A 106 0.82 3.53 0.27
CA ASP A 106 -0.28 2.79 0.89
C ASP A 106 -0.37 1.36 0.34
N ALA A 107 -0.24 1.21 -0.98
CA ALA A 107 -0.21 -0.10 -1.61
C ALA A 107 0.94 -0.97 -1.04
N PHE A 108 2.14 -0.40 -0.87
CA PHE A 108 3.29 -1.05 -0.25
C PHE A 108 2.99 -1.51 1.17
N CYS A 109 2.48 -0.62 2.01
CA CYS A 109 2.15 -0.94 3.40
C CYS A 109 1.08 -2.04 3.48
N LEU A 110 0.01 -1.93 2.68
CA LEU A 110 -1.08 -2.90 2.69
C LEU A 110 -0.63 -4.27 2.15
N PHE A 111 0.18 -4.30 1.09
CA PHE A 111 0.67 -5.53 0.48
C PHE A 111 1.61 -6.28 1.42
N ASN A 112 2.57 -5.57 2.02
CA ASN A 112 3.48 -6.18 3.00
C ASN A 112 2.74 -6.65 4.26
N ARG A 113 1.71 -5.91 4.70
CA ARG A 113 0.83 -6.38 5.78
C ARG A 113 0.09 -7.66 5.41
N ALA A 114 -0.34 -7.81 4.16
CA ALA A 114 -1.01 -9.01 3.66
C ALA A 114 -0.05 -10.20 3.45
N ARG A 115 1.24 -9.95 3.19
CA ARG A 115 2.29 -10.99 3.08
C ARG A 115 2.80 -11.49 4.43
N GLY A 116 2.66 -10.70 5.50
CA GLY A 116 3.07 -11.09 6.84
C GLY A 116 4.60 -11.11 7.01
N THR A 117 5.21 -12.29 6.91
CA THR A 117 6.64 -12.50 7.18
C THR A 117 7.52 -12.39 5.93
N GLU A 118 6.97 -12.63 4.74
CA GLU A 118 7.72 -12.56 3.48
C GLU A 118 7.65 -11.17 2.86
N LEU A 119 8.31 -10.20 3.48
CA LEU A 119 8.25 -8.80 3.05
C LEU A 119 8.94 -8.56 1.69
N VAL A 120 8.42 -7.59 0.95
CA VAL A 120 8.98 -7.09 -0.31
C VAL A 120 9.58 -5.70 -0.08
N SER A 121 10.71 -5.42 -0.73
CA SER A 121 11.33 -4.10 -0.69
C SER A 121 10.59 -3.10 -1.59
N PRO A 122 10.62 -1.78 -1.30
CA PRO A 122 9.98 -0.79 -2.16
C PRO A 122 10.46 -0.83 -3.61
N GLN A 123 11.76 -1.06 -3.82
CA GLN A 123 12.37 -1.17 -5.15
C GLN A 123 11.87 -2.40 -5.92
N ASP A 124 11.68 -3.52 -5.23
CA ASP A 124 11.18 -4.74 -5.86
C ASP A 124 9.71 -4.61 -6.25
N MET A 125 8.90 -3.93 -5.41
CA MET A 125 7.52 -3.62 -5.71
C MET A 125 7.38 -2.70 -6.93
N LEU A 126 8.18 -1.63 -7.00
CA LEU A 126 8.18 -0.73 -8.16
C LEU A 126 8.54 -1.46 -9.45
N ARG A 127 9.63 -2.24 -9.44
CA ARG A 127 10.03 -3.05 -10.61
C ARG A 127 8.99 -4.09 -11.00
N ALA A 128 8.27 -4.65 -10.02
CA ALA A 128 7.17 -5.56 -10.29
C ALA A 128 5.98 -4.83 -10.93
N SER A 129 5.63 -3.62 -10.47
CA SER A 129 4.58 -2.79 -11.06
C SER A 129 4.91 -2.32 -12.49
N GLU A 130 6.18 -2.11 -12.83
CA GLU A 130 6.60 -1.80 -14.21
C GLU A 130 6.26 -2.93 -15.21
N SER A 131 6.11 -4.18 -14.73
CA SER A 131 5.76 -5.30 -15.60
C SER A 131 4.29 -5.32 -16.03
N TRP A 132 3.42 -4.52 -15.40
CA TRP A 132 1.97 -4.54 -15.66
C TRP A 132 1.59 -4.15 -17.08
N GLU A 133 2.30 -3.19 -17.69
CA GLU A 133 2.07 -2.79 -19.08
C GLU A 133 2.29 -3.97 -20.04
N SER A 134 3.34 -4.75 -19.80
CA SER A 134 3.65 -5.95 -20.61
C SER A 134 2.70 -7.13 -20.35
N LEU A 135 2.05 -7.15 -19.19
CA LEU A 135 1.12 -8.21 -18.77
C LEU A 135 -0.33 -7.93 -19.19
N GLY A 136 -0.63 -6.72 -19.69
CA GLY A 136 -1.98 -6.32 -20.10
C GLY A 136 -2.95 -6.18 -18.93
N VAL A 137 -2.44 -5.75 -17.76
CA VAL A 137 -3.26 -5.49 -16.58
C VAL A 137 -3.84 -4.07 -16.66
N ASP A 138 -5.11 -3.87 -16.27
CA ASP A 138 -5.79 -2.56 -16.23
C ASP A 138 -5.32 -1.64 -15.08
N LEU A 139 -4.05 -1.73 -14.68
CA LEU A 139 -3.44 -0.96 -13.61
C LEU A 139 -2.20 -0.26 -14.12
N HIS A 140 -2.09 1.03 -13.80
CA HIS A 140 -1.01 1.88 -14.29
C HIS A 140 -0.31 2.56 -13.12
N LEU A 141 1.01 2.69 -13.26
CA LEU A 141 1.85 3.45 -12.34
C LEU A 141 2.02 4.87 -12.89
N ARG A 142 1.72 5.86 -12.07
CA ARG A 142 1.88 7.27 -12.43
C ARG A 142 2.66 8.00 -11.35
N LYS A 143 3.43 9.01 -11.76
CA LYS A 143 4.11 9.96 -10.88
C LYS A 143 3.57 11.38 -11.12
N PHE A 144 3.16 12.06 -10.06
CA PHE A 144 2.80 13.49 -10.08
C PHE A 144 4.06 14.36 -10.03
N GLU A 145 3.92 15.66 -10.35
CA GLU A 145 5.03 16.62 -10.34
C GLU A 145 5.68 16.78 -8.96
N SER A 146 4.90 16.65 -7.88
CA SER A 146 5.41 16.63 -6.50
C SER A 146 6.35 15.46 -6.21
N GLY A 147 6.32 14.42 -7.05
CA GLY A 147 7.01 13.17 -6.86
C GLY A 147 6.16 12.07 -6.24
N VAL A 148 4.93 12.36 -5.81
CA VAL A 148 3.98 11.34 -5.32
C VAL A 148 3.70 10.33 -6.44
N MET A 149 3.81 9.05 -6.11
CA MET A 149 3.51 7.97 -7.05
C MET A 149 2.20 7.29 -6.65
N VAL A 150 1.36 7.02 -7.64
CA VAL A 150 0.05 6.39 -7.48
C VAL A 150 -0.11 5.21 -8.43
N ILE A 151 -0.93 4.26 -8.00
CA ILE A 151 -1.46 3.18 -8.82
C ILE A 151 -2.91 3.54 -9.11
N HIS A 152 -3.30 3.55 -10.38
CA HIS A 152 -4.64 3.93 -10.79
C HIS A 152 -5.18 3.06 -11.94
N THR A 153 -6.51 3.06 -12.10
CA THR A 153 -7.19 2.45 -13.24
C THR A 153 -7.20 3.41 -14.43
N VAL A 154 -7.45 2.86 -15.62
CA VAL A 154 -7.56 3.63 -16.88
C VAL A 154 -8.67 4.69 -16.87
N GLU A 155 -9.69 4.49 -16.04
CA GLU A 155 -10.83 5.40 -15.92
C GLU A 155 -10.47 6.71 -15.21
N ARG A 156 -9.43 6.68 -14.37
CA ARG A 156 -8.95 7.84 -13.62
C ARG A 156 -7.99 8.66 -14.47
N THR A 157 -8.57 9.64 -15.16
CA THR A 157 -7.85 10.57 -16.03
C THR A 157 -7.84 11.98 -15.45
N ASP A 158 -6.88 12.79 -15.89
CA ASP A 158 -6.78 14.19 -15.49
C ASP A 158 -7.98 15.00 -15.97
N GLU A 159 -8.51 14.66 -17.15
CA GLU A 159 -9.67 15.30 -17.75
C GLU A 159 -10.94 15.01 -16.94
N GLU A 160 -11.13 13.77 -16.47
CA GLU A 160 -12.23 13.38 -15.57
C GLU A 160 -12.17 14.16 -14.25
N ALA A 161 -10.98 14.23 -13.64
CA ALA A 161 -10.77 14.96 -12.40
C ALA A 161 -11.05 16.46 -12.58
N CYS A 162 -10.48 17.09 -13.61
CA CYS A 162 -10.70 18.51 -13.92
C CYS A 162 -12.20 18.81 -14.14
N ALA A 163 -12.90 17.99 -14.91
CA ALA A 163 -14.32 18.18 -15.19
C ALA A 163 -15.18 18.14 -13.92
N ARG A 164 -14.89 17.20 -13.00
CA ARG A 164 -15.61 17.09 -11.71
C ARG A 164 -15.33 18.26 -10.78
N LEU A 165 -14.08 18.74 -10.75
CA LEU A 165 -13.71 19.91 -9.95
C LEU A 165 -14.39 21.18 -10.49
N LEU A 166 -14.34 21.41 -11.80
CA LEU A 166 -14.98 22.56 -12.44
C LEU A 166 -16.50 22.57 -12.29
N ALA A 167 -17.15 21.40 -12.31
CA ALA A 167 -18.59 21.30 -12.06
C ALA A 167 -19.01 21.84 -10.67
N ARG A 168 -18.06 21.96 -9.73
CA ARG A 168 -18.25 22.51 -8.38
C ARG A 168 -17.76 23.94 -8.23
N LEU A 169 -17.18 24.52 -9.27
CA LEU A 169 -16.66 25.90 -9.31
C LEU A 169 -17.35 26.70 -10.43
N PRO A 170 -18.68 26.92 -10.36
CA PRO A 170 -19.44 27.57 -11.44
C PRO A 170 -19.19 29.08 -11.57
N SER A 171 -18.67 29.73 -10.52
CA SER A 171 -18.41 31.17 -10.49
C SER A 171 -17.21 31.51 -9.60
N TYR A 172 -16.72 32.74 -9.70
CA TYR A 172 -15.58 33.27 -8.94
C TYR A 172 -15.78 33.27 -7.41
N GLU A 173 -17.02 33.17 -6.93
CA GLU A 173 -17.33 33.13 -5.50
C GLU A 173 -17.11 31.74 -4.90
N HIS A 174 -17.01 30.71 -5.75
CA HIS A 174 -16.80 29.33 -5.33
C HIS A 174 -15.32 29.01 -5.35
N SER A 175 -14.86 28.39 -4.28
CA SER A 175 -13.53 27.82 -4.17
C SER A 175 -13.60 26.52 -3.41
N ILE A 176 -12.58 25.71 -3.59
CA ILE A 176 -12.43 24.44 -2.90
C ILE A 176 -11.05 24.33 -2.27
N ASP A 177 -10.99 23.68 -1.12
CA ASP A 177 -9.74 23.19 -0.54
C ASP A 177 -9.49 21.70 -0.90
N SER A 178 -8.39 21.14 -0.39
CA SER A 178 -8.03 19.74 -0.61
C SER A 178 -9.04 18.73 -0.03
N TYR A 179 -9.73 19.07 1.06
CA TYR A 179 -10.70 18.19 1.71
C TYR A 179 -12.03 18.18 0.93
N GLU A 180 -12.46 19.33 0.44
CA GLU A 180 -13.62 19.47 -0.45
C GLU A 180 -13.35 18.74 -1.78
N ALA A 181 -12.16 18.93 -2.36
CA ALA A 181 -11.73 18.21 -3.56
C ALA A 181 -11.69 16.69 -3.34
N ALA A 182 -11.25 16.22 -2.17
CA ALA A 182 -11.26 14.80 -1.82
C ALA A 182 -12.66 14.20 -1.83
N GLN A 183 -13.66 14.93 -1.32
CA GLN A 183 -15.06 14.51 -1.38
C GLN A 183 -15.57 14.49 -2.82
N ILE A 184 -15.23 15.51 -3.62
CA ILE A 184 -15.67 15.64 -5.01
C ILE A 184 -15.10 14.52 -5.87
N LEU A 185 -13.82 14.19 -5.72
CA LEU A 185 -13.11 13.16 -6.48
C LEU A 185 -13.26 11.76 -5.86
N ALA A 186 -13.81 11.69 -4.65
CA ALA A 186 -13.92 10.50 -3.82
C ALA A 186 -12.56 9.77 -3.71
N THR A 187 -11.58 10.48 -3.16
CA THR A 187 -10.20 10.03 -2.92
C THR A 187 -9.67 10.63 -1.60
N THR A 188 -8.40 10.45 -1.27
CA THR A 188 -7.78 11.04 -0.08
C THR A 188 -7.43 12.52 -0.32
N PRO A 189 -7.38 13.38 0.73
CA PRO A 189 -6.95 14.77 0.60
C PRO A 189 -5.57 14.94 -0.05
N GLU A 190 -4.68 13.99 0.17
CA GLU A 190 -3.33 13.97 -0.43
C GLU A 190 -3.40 13.82 -1.95
N ILE A 191 -4.13 12.84 -2.46
CA ILE A 191 -4.29 12.63 -3.90
C ILE A 191 -5.12 13.76 -4.53
N ALA A 192 -6.14 14.25 -3.81
CA ALA A 192 -6.95 15.36 -4.27
C ALA A 192 -6.11 16.64 -4.44
N LEU A 193 -5.17 16.89 -3.53
CA LEU A 193 -4.24 18.02 -3.63
C LEU A 193 -3.34 17.90 -4.87
N GLU A 194 -2.86 16.70 -5.20
CA GLU A 194 -2.11 16.46 -6.45
C GLU A 194 -2.94 16.76 -7.70
N TYR A 195 -4.22 16.40 -7.70
CA TYR A 195 -5.13 16.78 -8.79
C TYR A 195 -5.37 18.29 -8.88
N LEU A 196 -5.43 18.99 -7.74
CA LEU A 196 -5.55 20.46 -7.71
C LEU A 196 -4.31 21.13 -8.29
N TYR A 197 -3.10 20.68 -7.91
CA TYR A 197 -1.85 21.18 -8.50
C TYR A 197 -1.72 20.85 -9.98
N MET A 198 -2.12 19.65 -10.39
CA MET A 198 -2.15 19.27 -11.81
C MET A 198 -3.11 20.17 -12.60
N ALA A 199 -4.29 20.48 -12.05
CA ALA A 199 -5.24 21.38 -12.69
C ALA A 199 -4.74 22.84 -12.74
N GLU A 200 -4.02 23.29 -11.71
CA GLU A 200 -3.32 24.59 -11.69
C GLU A 200 -2.22 24.64 -12.77
N SER A 201 -1.37 23.62 -12.89
CA SER A 201 -0.28 23.61 -13.88
C SER A 201 -0.78 23.59 -15.32
N ARG A 202 -1.99 23.05 -15.55
CA ARG A 202 -2.71 23.11 -16.83
C ARG A 202 -3.46 24.42 -17.07
N GLY A 203 -3.44 25.35 -16.12
CA GLY A 203 -4.18 26.62 -16.20
C GLY A 203 -5.70 26.46 -16.10
N VAL A 204 -6.20 25.34 -15.58
CA VAL A 204 -7.63 25.09 -15.36
C VAL A 204 -8.11 25.75 -14.06
N LEU A 205 -7.27 25.68 -13.03
CA LEU A 205 -7.51 26.31 -11.73
C LEU A 205 -6.47 27.38 -11.45
N CYS A 206 -6.81 28.31 -10.57
CA CYS A 206 -5.88 29.25 -9.96
C CYS A 206 -5.93 29.11 -8.45
N ARG A 207 -4.79 29.29 -7.79
CA ARG A 207 -4.63 29.13 -6.35
C ARG A 207 -4.56 30.48 -5.67
N ASP A 208 -5.29 30.62 -4.57
CA ASP A 208 -5.10 31.66 -3.57
C ASP A 208 -4.40 31.04 -2.34
N ASP A 209 -3.12 31.37 -2.18
CA ASP A 209 -2.31 30.90 -1.06
C ASP A 209 -2.35 31.93 0.07
N GLY A 210 -3.48 31.96 0.77
CA GLY A 210 -3.73 32.84 1.89
C GLY A 210 -3.12 32.32 3.19
N PRO A 211 -2.79 33.20 4.16
CA PRO A 211 -2.16 32.82 5.43
C PRO A 211 -3.02 31.91 6.32
N ALA A 212 -4.34 31.85 6.07
CA ALA A 212 -5.27 31.01 6.82
C ALA A 212 -5.54 29.67 6.12
N GLN A 213 -5.65 29.66 4.79
CA GLN A 213 -6.01 28.47 4.03
C GLN A 213 -5.62 28.63 2.56
N MET A 214 -5.09 27.56 1.97
CA MET A 214 -4.91 27.42 0.53
C MET A 214 -6.24 27.04 -0.12
N ARG A 215 -6.71 27.85 -1.07
CA ARG A 215 -7.95 27.60 -1.81
C ARG A 215 -7.73 27.66 -3.31
N PHE A 216 -8.51 26.89 -4.06
CA PHE A 216 -8.46 26.83 -5.53
C PHE A 216 -9.77 27.33 -6.13
N TYR A 217 -9.65 28.08 -7.22
CA TYR A 217 -10.75 28.70 -7.97
C TYR A 217 -10.66 28.28 -9.44
N ALA A 218 -11.77 28.36 -10.17
CA ALA A 218 -11.74 28.19 -11.62
C ALA A 218 -10.92 29.33 -12.25
N ASN A 219 -9.99 28.99 -13.15
CA ASN A 219 -9.19 30.00 -13.83
C ASN A 219 -10.04 30.72 -14.90
N MET A 220 -10.19 32.04 -14.74
CA MET A 220 -10.98 32.92 -15.60
C MET A 220 -10.12 34.00 -16.27
N PHE A 221 -8.79 33.87 -16.19
CA PHE A 221 -7.81 34.86 -16.67
C PHE A 221 -7.13 34.43 -17.98
#